data_AF-A0A259CQH9-F1
#
_entry.id   AF-A0A259CQH9-F1
#
_cell.length_a   1.000
_cell.length_b   1.000
_cell.length_c   1.000
_cell.angle_alpha   90.00
_cell.angle_beta   90.00
_cell.angle_gamma   90.00
#
_symmetry.space_group_name_H-M   'P 1'
#
loop_
_entity.id
_entity.type
_entity.pdbx_description
1 polymer ?
#
loop_
_entity_poly.entity_id
_entity_poly.type
_entity_poly.pdbx_seq_one_letter_code
_entity_poly.pdbx_strand_id
1 'polypeptide(L)'
;MTNTEELELATSNEENVRSTLAQNPDTSIETLDKLSHDESQFVRMRVAANTKTSSETLDKLGKDESMYVREFVAEHLNTSLETLLKLSNDESMAYWIAGNPNTPAGLLNKFSTDEDANIRASVAVNPNTPIETLAKLSQDENEDVRAAVTKNPKG
;
A
#
# COMPACT_ATOMS: atom_id res chain seq x y z
N MET A 1 -17.23 19.38 9.75
CA MET A 1 -16.56 20.34 8.86
C MET A 1 -17.21 20.23 7.49
N THR A 2 -17.49 21.34 6.81
CA THR A 2 -17.96 21.30 5.43
C THR A 2 -16.78 21.07 4.48
N ASN A 3 -17.03 20.56 3.26
CA ASN A 3 -15.95 20.39 2.26
C ASN A 3 -15.22 21.72 1.96
N THR A 4 -15.94 22.84 1.99
CA THR A 4 -15.35 24.17 1.79
C THR A 4 -14.38 24.54 2.91
N GLU A 5 -14.73 24.27 4.18
CA GLU A 5 -13.85 24.49 5.33
C GLU A 5 -12.60 23.60 5.24
N GLU A 6 -12.74 22.33 4.83
CA GLU A 6 -11.60 21.42 4.62
C GLU A 6 -10.63 21.97 3.56
N LEU A 7 -11.16 22.41 2.41
CA LEU A 7 -10.34 22.94 1.32
C LEU A 7 -9.57 24.22 1.69
N GLU A 8 -10.13 25.03 2.60
CA GLU A 8 -9.44 26.20 3.17
C GLU A 8 -8.30 25.76 4.10
N LEU A 9 -8.57 24.86 5.06
CA LEU A 9 -7.55 24.32 5.95
C LEU A 9 -6.42 23.58 5.22
N ALA A 10 -6.72 22.94 4.08
CA ALA A 10 -5.72 22.31 3.23
C ALA A 10 -4.70 23.30 2.63
N THR A 11 -4.97 24.61 2.69
CA THR A 11 -4.04 25.68 2.27
C THR A 11 -3.37 26.40 3.43
N SER A 12 -3.58 25.93 4.66
CA SER A 12 -2.93 26.50 5.84
C SER A 12 -1.40 26.47 5.70
N ASN A 13 -0.72 27.53 6.13
CA ASN A 13 0.75 27.56 6.20
C ASN A 13 1.31 26.59 7.27
N GLU A 14 0.46 26.14 8.19
CA GLU A 14 0.84 25.22 9.26
C GLU A 14 0.78 23.76 8.78
N GLU A 15 1.94 23.10 8.64
CA GLU A 15 2.02 21.67 8.27
C GLU A 15 1.13 20.80 9.18
N ASN A 16 1.11 21.09 10.47
CA ASN A 16 0.31 20.35 11.45
C ASN A 16 -1.20 20.38 11.15
N VAL A 17 -1.71 21.51 10.64
CA VAL A 17 -3.13 21.64 10.26
C VAL A 17 -3.41 20.75 9.05
N ARG A 18 -2.58 20.83 8.01
CA ARG A 18 -2.71 20.03 6.79
C ARG A 18 -2.56 18.53 7.06
N SER A 19 -1.62 18.15 7.93
CA SER A 19 -1.37 16.77 8.36
C SER A 19 -2.54 16.21 9.19
N THR A 20 -3.10 16.99 10.11
CA THR A 20 -4.28 16.59 10.88
C THR A 20 -5.48 16.38 9.97
N LEU A 21 -5.66 17.24 8.97
CA LEU A 21 -6.70 17.09 7.97
C LEU A 21 -6.49 15.84 7.10
N ALA A 22 -5.27 15.59 6.62
CA ALA A 22 -4.95 14.37 5.87
C ALA A 22 -5.17 13.09 6.68
N GLN A 23 -4.93 13.10 8.00
CA GLN A 23 -5.12 11.95 8.87
C GLN A 23 -6.59 11.69 9.23
N ASN A 24 -7.44 12.71 9.18
CA ASN A 24 -8.84 12.57 9.59
C ASN A 24 -9.60 11.61 8.64
N PRO A 25 -10.18 10.51 9.16
CA PRO A 25 -10.87 9.51 8.34
C PRO A 25 -12.14 10.06 7.66
N ASP A 26 -12.64 11.22 8.09
CA ASP A 26 -13.81 11.85 7.51
C ASP A 26 -13.51 12.79 6.35
N THR A 27 -12.24 13.19 6.16
CA THR A 27 -11.80 14.13 5.13
C THR A 27 -12.26 13.70 3.74
N SER A 28 -12.74 14.67 2.96
CA SER A 28 -13.28 14.40 1.64
C SER A 28 -12.20 13.90 0.68
N ILE A 29 -12.61 13.12 -0.33
CA ILE A 29 -11.70 12.65 -1.38
C ILE A 29 -11.08 13.81 -2.17
N GLU A 30 -11.80 14.93 -2.31
CA GLU A 30 -11.34 16.13 -3.02
C GLU A 30 -10.24 16.83 -2.22
N THR A 31 -10.43 16.96 -0.91
CA THR A 31 -9.41 17.50 -0.01
C THR A 31 -8.17 16.59 0.03
N LEU A 32 -8.35 15.27 0.08
CA LEU A 32 -7.24 14.32 0.04
C LEU A 32 -6.47 14.40 -1.29
N ASP A 33 -7.15 14.55 -2.43
CA ASP A 33 -6.49 14.74 -3.74
C ASP A 33 -5.70 16.06 -3.79
N LYS A 34 -6.22 17.12 -3.18
CA LYS A 34 -5.48 18.38 -3.04
C LYS A 34 -4.22 18.21 -2.18
N LEU A 35 -4.35 17.57 -1.02
CA LEU A 35 -3.24 17.32 -0.09
C LEU A 35 -2.23 16.30 -0.61
N SER A 36 -2.56 15.49 -1.63
CA SER A 36 -1.60 14.57 -2.24
C SER A 36 -0.46 15.29 -2.96
N HIS A 37 -0.59 16.59 -3.19
CA HIS A 37 0.41 17.45 -3.82
C HIS A 37 1.14 18.35 -2.81
N ASP A 38 0.98 18.09 -1.51
CA ASP A 38 1.60 18.89 -0.45
C ASP A 38 3.13 18.87 -0.54
N GLU A 39 3.77 19.99 -0.23
CA GLU A 39 5.23 20.07 -0.18
C GLU A 39 5.84 19.13 0.87
N SER A 40 5.11 18.87 1.96
CA SER A 40 5.58 18.01 3.05
C SER A 40 5.28 16.55 2.74
N GLN A 41 6.33 15.73 2.66
CA GLN A 41 6.18 14.27 2.53
C GLN A 41 5.35 13.67 3.66
N PHE A 42 5.34 14.28 4.86
CA PHE A 42 4.52 13.80 5.97
C PHE A 42 3.03 13.95 5.69
N VAL A 43 2.62 15.07 5.10
CA VAL A 43 1.22 15.28 4.69
C VAL A 43 0.84 14.30 3.59
N ARG A 44 1.68 14.17 2.54
CA ARG A 44 1.43 13.21 1.45
C ARG A 44 1.36 11.77 1.94
N MET A 45 2.20 11.39 2.91
CA MET A 45 2.16 10.08 3.57
C MET A 45 0.86 9.89 4.34
N ARG A 46 0.35 10.91 5.04
CA ARG A 46 -0.96 10.85 5.71
C ARG A 46 -2.11 10.70 4.72
N VAL A 47 -2.01 11.32 3.54
CA VAL A 47 -2.97 11.08 2.46
C VAL A 47 -2.90 9.64 2.00
N ALA A 48 -1.71 9.09 1.71
CA ALA A 48 -1.57 7.69 1.30
C ALA A 48 -2.11 6.70 2.35
N ALA A 49 -1.95 7.01 3.64
CA ALA A 49 -2.43 6.18 4.75
C ALA A 49 -3.95 6.32 5.04
N ASN A 50 -4.62 7.33 4.50
CA ASN A 50 -6.03 7.58 4.80
C ASN A 50 -6.93 6.62 4.01
N THR A 51 -7.76 5.86 4.71
CA THR A 51 -8.64 4.83 4.12
C THR A 51 -9.65 5.36 3.09
N LYS A 52 -9.97 6.66 3.11
CA LYS A 52 -10.83 7.30 2.11
C LYS A 52 -10.08 7.72 0.84
N THR A 53 -8.75 7.64 0.82
CA THR A 53 -7.97 8.02 -0.35
C THR A 53 -8.34 7.15 -1.54
N SER A 54 -8.67 7.83 -2.64
CA SER A 54 -9.14 7.19 -3.86
C SER A 54 -8.01 6.45 -4.57
N SER A 55 -8.35 5.44 -5.37
CA SER A 55 -7.36 4.77 -6.22
C SER A 55 -6.67 5.74 -7.19
N GLU A 56 -7.39 6.74 -7.72
CA GLU A 56 -6.82 7.75 -8.61
C GLU A 56 -5.76 8.61 -7.90
N THR A 57 -6.03 9.03 -6.66
CA THR A 57 -5.07 9.78 -5.85
C THR A 57 -3.86 8.91 -5.49
N LEU A 58 -4.08 7.63 -5.17
CA LEU A 58 -3.00 6.66 -4.93
C LEU A 58 -2.14 6.42 -6.18
N ASP A 59 -2.73 6.41 -7.37
CA ASP A 59 -1.99 6.26 -8.63
C ASP A 59 -1.05 7.46 -8.88
N LYS A 60 -1.42 8.67 -8.41
CA LYS A 60 -0.55 9.85 -8.41
C LYS A 60 0.59 9.68 -7.39
N LEU A 61 0.26 9.31 -6.15
CA LEU A 61 1.22 9.11 -5.06
C LEU A 61 2.15 7.90 -5.28
N GLY A 62 1.78 6.93 -6.11
CA GLY A 62 2.65 5.82 -6.49
C GLY A 62 3.93 6.26 -7.24
N LYS A 63 3.98 7.53 -7.67
CA LYS A 63 5.15 8.16 -8.30
C LYS A 63 5.88 9.12 -7.37
N ASP A 64 5.52 9.17 -6.10
CA ASP A 64 6.11 10.10 -5.14
C ASP A 64 7.62 9.88 -5.01
N GLU A 65 8.35 10.97 -4.80
CA GLU A 65 9.80 10.94 -4.57
C GLU A 65 10.15 10.21 -3.26
N SER A 66 9.28 10.32 -2.25
CA SER A 66 9.49 9.72 -0.94
C SER A 66 9.12 8.25 -0.97
N MET A 67 10.09 7.40 -0.62
CA MET A 67 9.88 5.96 -0.47
C MET A 67 8.74 5.69 0.52
N TYR A 68 8.72 6.36 1.68
CA TYR A 68 7.67 6.19 2.69
C TYR A 68 6.27 6.41 2.15
N VAL A 69 6.07 7.41 1.28
CA VAL A 69 4.77 7.65 0.65
C VAL A 69 4.40 6.46 -0.25
N ARG A 70 5.35 5.97 -1.07
CA ARG A 70 5.13 4.82 -1.95
C ARG A 70 4.86 3.52 -1.17
N GLU A 71 5.43 3.34 0.02
CA GLU A 71 5.15 2.20 0.90
C GLU A 71 3.68 2.18 1.33
N PHE A 72 3.16 3.30 1.84
CA PHE A 72 1.74 3.41 2.20
C PHE A 72 0.84 3.22 0.98
N VAL A 73 1.24 3.71 -0.20
CA VAL A 73 0.50 3.40 -1.44
C VAL A 73 0.53 1.91 -1.73
N ALA A 74 1.67 1.23 -1.63
CA ALA A 74 1.78 -0.19 -1.91
C ALA A 74 0.90 -1.05 -0.98
N GLU A 75 0.75 -0.68 0.29
CA GLU A 75 -0.08 -1.41 1.25
C GLU A 75 -1.59 -1.08 1.19
N HIS A 76 -1.96 0.06 0.59
CA HIS A 76 -3.33 0.56 0.71
C HIS A 76 -4.37 -0.30 -0.02
N LEU A 77 -5.52 -0.53 0.62
CA LEU A 77 -6.58 -1.42 0.11
C LEU A 77 -7.27 -0.93 -1.17
N ASN A 78 -7.21 0.37 -1.43
CA ASN A 78 -7.72 0.97 -2.67
C ASN A 78 -6.67 1.06 -3.79
N THR A 79 -5.44 0.57 -3.57
CA THR A 79 -4.39 0.66 -4.59
C THR A 79 -4.71 -0.23 -5.78
N SER A 80 -4.61 0.36 -6.97
CA SER A 80 -4.93 -0.31 -8.22
C SER A 80 -3.86 -1.35 -8.58
N LEU A 81 -4.26 -2.39 -9.31
CA LEU A 81 -3.33 -3.37 -9.87
C LEU A 81 -2.27 -2.71 -10.76
N GLU A 82 -2.64 -1.68 -11.52
CA GLU A 82 -1.70 -0.96 -12.39
C GLU A 82 -0.61 -0.25 -11.56
N THR A 83 -0.98 0.36 -10.44
CA THR A 83 -0.02 1.01 -9.53
C THR A 83 0.86 -0.02 -8.82
N LEU A 84 0.33 -1.15 -8.37
CA LEU A 84 1.15 -2.24 -7.82
C LEU A 84 2.16 -2.77 -8.85
N LEU A 85 1.75 -2.93 -10.12
CA LEU A 85 2.66 -3.32 -11.19
C LEU A 85 3.76 -2.28 -11.43
N LYS A 86 3.43 -0.99 -11.43
CA LYS A 86 4.42 0.09 -11.58
C LYS A 86 5.42 0.12 -10.43
N LEU A 87 4.93 0.01 -9.19
CA LEU A 87 5.76 -0.02 -7.98
C LEU A 87 6.66 -1.25 -7.93
N SER A 88 6.23 -2.39 -8.51
CA SER A 88 7.02 -3.63 -8.54
C SER A 88 8.32 -3.57 -9.36
N ASN A 89 8.57 -2.45 -10.05
CA ASN A 89 9.86 -2.18 -10.69
C ASN A 89 10.93 -1.72 -9.68
N ASP A 90 10.53 -1.31 -8.48
CA ASP A 90 11.41 -1.03 -7.34
C ASP A 90 11.43 -2.28 -6.43
N GLU A 91 12.57 -2.97 -6.37
CA GLU A 91 12.71 -4.21 -5.59
C GLU A 91 12.43 -4.00 -4.10
N SER A 92 12.70 -2.79 -3.57
CA SER A 92 12.44 -2.46 -2.17
C SER A 92 10.94 -2.46 -1.82
N MET A 93 10.06 -2.41 -2.81
CA MET A 93 8.60 -2.41 -2.62
C MET A 93 7.99 -3.82 -2.50
N ALA A 94 8.77 -4.87 -2.77
CA ALA A 94 8.27 -6.24 -2.87
C ALA A 94 7.53 -6.71 -1.60
N TYR A 95 8.02 -6.35 -0.41
CA TYR A 95 7.38 -6.69 0.86
C TYR A 95 5.96 -6.13 0.97
N TRP A 96 5.81 -4.83 0.75
CA TRP A 96 4.53 -4.12 0.84
C TRP A 96 3.53 -4.58 -0.21
N ILE A 97 4.02 -4.78 -1.45
CA ILE A 97 3.19 -5.31 -2.54
C ILE A 97 2.77 -6.74 -2.23
N ALA A 98 3.66 -7.62 -1.76
CA ALA A 98 3.30 -8.99 -1.44
C ALA A 98 2.19 -9.09 -0.36
N GLY A 99 2.14 -8.15 0.58
CA GLY A 99 1.09 -8.07 1.61
C GLY A 99 -0.26 -7.52 1.11
N ASN A 100 -0.28 -6.76 0.01
CA ASN A 100 -1.51 -6.10 -0.45
C ASN A 100 -2.53 -7.12 -1.02
N PRO A 101 -3.78 -7.17 -0.53
CA PRO A 101 -4.77 -8.14 -0.99
C PRO A 101 -5.24 -7.92 -2.43
N ASN A 102 -4.87 -6.83 -3.11
CA ASN A 102 -5.11 -6.61 -4.54
C ASN A 102 -3.95 -7.10 -5.42
N THR A 103 -2.87 -7.62 -4.83
CA THR A 103 -1.69 -8.02 -5.60
C THR A 103 -2.00 -9.16 -6.55
N PRO A 104 -1.70 -9.00 -7.85
CA PRO A 104 -2.01 -10.01 -8.85
C PRO A 104 -1.19 -11.28 -8.64
N ALA A 105 -1.80 -12.42 -8.95
CA ALA A 105 -1.18 -13.74 -8.87
C ALA A 105 0.21 -13.82 -9.55
N GLY A 106 0.41 -13.12 -10.66
CA GLY A 106 1.71 -13.08 -11.35
C GLY A 106 2.83 -12.48 -10.49
N LEU A 107 2.55 -11.41 -9.74
CA LEU A 107 3.52 -10.83 -8.80
C LEU A 107 3.71 -11.72 -7.57
N LEU A 108 2.64 -12.30 -7.03
CA LEU A 108 2.73 -13.25 -5.92
C LEU A 108 3.59 -14.46 -6.28
N ASN A 109 3.46 -14.98 -7.50
CA ASN A 109 4.31 -16.06 -8.00
C ASN A 109 5.78 -15.62 -8.11
N LYS A 110 6.04 -14.40 -8.59
CA LYS A 110 7.41 -13.85 -8.66
C LYS A 110 8.02 -13.72 -7.24
N PHE A 111 7.28 -13.15 -6.30
CA PHE A 111 7.76 -12.92 -4.93
C PHE A 111 7.83 -14.19 -4.08
N SER A 112 7.16 -15.28 -4.49
CA SER A 112 7.24 -16.57 -3.78
C SER A 112 8.63 -17.21 -3.81
N THR A 113 9.52 -16.74 -4.68
CA THR A 113 10.91 -17.20 -4.79
C THR A 113 11.92 -16.12 -4.37
N ASP A 114 11.46 -15.08 -3.68
CA ASP A 114 12.33 -14.02 -3.18
C ASP A 114 13.32 -14.56 -2.15
N GLU A 115 14.52 -14.00 -2.07
CA GLU A 115 15.54 -14.42 -1.10
C GLU A 115 15.12 -14.09 0.33
N ASP A 116 14.36 -13.00 0.53
CA ASP A 116 13.85 -12.61 1.84
C ASP A 116 12.63 -13.47 2.25
N ALA A 117 12.80 -14.23 3.32
CA ALA A 117 11.74 -15.05 3.89
C ALA A 117 10.51 -14.22 4.33
N ASN A 118 10.68 -12.95 4.70
CA ASN A 118 9.55 -12.08 5.04
C ASN A 118 8.68 -11.78 3.82
N ILE A 119 9.28 -11.57 2.65
CA ILE A 119 8.54 -11.37 1.39
C ILE A 119 7.79 -12.66 1.05
N ARG A 120 8.45 -13.82 1.14
CA ARG A 120 7.81 -15.13 0.90
C ARG A 120 6.67 -15.40 1.89
N ALA A 121 6.83 -15.04 3.16
CA ALA A 121 5.79 -15.15 4.18
C ALA A 121 4.60 -14.21 3.90
N SER A 122 4.86 -12.98 3.42
CA SER A 122 3.81 -12.05 2.97
C SER A 122 3.01 -12.64 1.79
N VAL A 123 3.69 -13.27 0.82
CA VAL A 123 3.00 -14.03 -0.24
C VAL A 123 2.18 -15.16 0.36
N ALA A 124 2.73 -15.92 1.31
CA ALA A 124 2.03 -17.05 1.91
C ALA A 124 0.73 -16.63 2.61
N VAL A 125 0.66 -15.48 3.30
CA VAL A 125 -0.59 -15.02 3.95
C VAL A 125 -1.55 -14.29 3.00
N ASN A 126 -1.11 -13.87 1.81
CA ASN A 126 -1.94 -13.08 0.91
C ASN A 126 -3.14 -13.88 0.38
N PRO A 127 -4.39 -13.39 0.55
CA PRO A 127 -5.60 -14.14 0.16
C PRO A 127 -5.69 -14.42 -1.35
N ASN A 128 -4.99 -13.66 -2.19
CA ASN A 128 -4.95 -13.87 -3.64
C ASN A 128 -3.87 -14.85 -4.10
N THR A 129 -3.06 -15.40 -3.20
CA THR A 129 -2.01 -16.35 -3.57
C THR A 129 -2.61 -17.60 -4.21
N PRO A 130 -2.12 -18.00 -5.40
CA PRO A 130 -2.56 -19.24 -6.05
C PRO A 130 -2.24 -20.47 -5.20
N ILE A 131 -3.12 -21.48 -5.24
CA ILE A 131 -2.96 -22.74 -4.50
C ILE A 131 -1.63 -23.44 -4.87
N GLU A 132 -1.24 -23.41 -6.14
CA GLU A 132 0.03 -23.99 -6.59
C GLU A 132 1.25 -23.30 -5.96
N THR A 133 1.15 -22.00 -5.70
CA THR A 133 2.19 -21.22 -5.04
C THR A 133 2.21 -21.49 -3.54
N LEU A 134 1.04 -21.61 -2.90
CA LEU A 134 0.93 -22.06 -1.51
C LEU A 134 1.51 -23.48 -1.33
N ALA A 135 1.26 -24.39 -2.27
CA ALA A 135 1.82 -25.74 -2.23
C ALA A 135 3.35 -25.73 -2.23
N LYS A 136 3.97 -24.84 -3.01
CA LYS A 136 5.44 -24.64 -3.00
C LYS A 136 5.91 -24.07 -1.66
N LEU A 137 5.26 -22.99 -1.19
CA LEU A 137 5.60 -22.33 0.08
C LEU A 137 5.37 -23.23 1.31
N SER A 138 4.50 -24.25 1.23
CA SER A 138 4.32 -25.25 2.29
C SER A 138 5.58 -26.10 2.52
N GLN A 139 6.47 -26.15 1.52
CA GLN A 139 7.74 -26.85 1.56
C GLN A 139 8.94 -25.89 1.65
N ASP A 140 8.69 -24.61 1.95
CA ASP A 140 9.75 -23.60 2.09
C ASP A 140 10.77 -24.00 3.16
N GLU A 141 12.04 -23.64 2.97
CA GLU A 141 13.10 -23.92 3.94
C GLU A 141 12.86 -23.20 5.28
N ASN A 142 12.22 -22.04 5.24
CA ASN A 142 11.96 -21.21 6.41
C ASN A 142 10.66 -21.63 7.12
N GLU A 143 10.75 -21.85 8.43
CA GLU A 143 9.62 -22.28 9.27
C GLU A 143 8.47 -21.26 9.32
N ASP A 144 8.78 -19.97 9.35
CA ASP A 144 7.78 -18.91 9.40
C ASP A 144 7.00 -18.82 8.09
N VAL A 145 7.64 -19.07 6.96
CA VAL A 145 6.97 -19.14 5.65
C VAL A 145 6.01 -20.34 5.62
N ARG A 146 6.45 -21.52 6.07
CA ARG A 146 5.56 -22.69 6.16
C ARG A 146 4.38 -22.43 7.10
N ALA A 147 4.61 -21.79 8.24
CA ALA A 147 3.55 -21.42 9.18
C ALA A 147 2.59 -20.38 8.60
N ALA A 148 3.09 -19.42 7.81
CA ALA A 148 2.27 -18.42 7.14
C ALA A 148 1.26 -19.02 6.15
N VAL A 149 1.60 -20.12 5.46
CA VAL A 149 0.67 -20.83 4.57
C VAL A 149 -0.59 -21.27 5.33
N THR A 150 -0.45 -21.76 6.56
CA THR A 150 -1.59 -22.22 7.39
C THR A 150 -2.55 -21.10 7.81
N LYS A 151 -2.12 -19.84 7.69
CA LYS A 151 -2.95 -18.65 7.97
C LYS A 151 -3.69 -18.15 6.72
N ASN A 152 -3.33 -18.66 5.54
CA ASN A 152 -4.00 -18.30 4.30
C ASN A 152 -5.40 -18.92 4.27
N PRO A 153 -6.46 -18.19 3.83
CA PRO A 153 -7.80 -18.76 3.69
C PRO A 153 -7.89 -19.94 2.70
N LYS A 154 -6.87 -20.14 1.85
CA LYS A 154 -6.75 -21.27 0.89
C LYS A 154 -5.71 -22.32 1.31
N GLY A 155 -5.04 -22.12 2.44
CA GLY A 155 -3.95 -22.96 2.95
C GLY A 155 -4.42 -24.17 3.75
#